data_AF-A0A7Y4X902-F1
#
_entry.id   AF-A0A7Y4X902-F1
#
_cell.length_a   1.000
_cell.length_b   1.000
_cell.length_c   1.000
_cell.angle_alpha   90.00
_cell.angle_beta   90.00
_cell.angle_gamma   90.00
#
_symmetry.space_group_name_H-M   'P 1'
#
loop_
_entity.id
_entity.type
_entity.pdbx_description
1 polymer ?
#
loop_
_entity_poly.entity_id
_entity_poly.type
_entity_poly.pdbx_seq_one_letter_code
_entity_poly.pdbx_strand_id
1 'polypeptide(L)' 'MQNSLGIVKQLKLGDDVETKCGRCKDIREHVVAALKPDVTVERVQCRTCGSNHIYREKKTTTTRTASTRTRSGAT' A
#
# COMPACT_ATOMS: atom_id res chain seq x y z
N MET A 1 -6.04 25.97 18.10
CA MET A 1 -5.15 25.06 18.86
C MET A 1 -4.94 23.81 18.02
N GLN A 2 -3.99 23.86 17.08
CA GLN A 2 -3.63 22.70 16.25
C GLN A 2 -2.23 22.29 16.68
N ASN A 3 -2.16 21.38 17.64
CA ASN A 3 -0.91 20.72 18.03
C ASN A 3 -0.63 19.63 16.99
N SER A 4 -0.16 20.05 15.81
CA SER A 4 0.28 19.16 14.73
C SER A 4 1.63 18.55 15.09
N LEU A 5 1.61 17.55 15.96
CA LEU A 5 2.75 16.69 16.24
C LEU A 5 3.04 15.89 14.97
N GLY A 6 4.15 16.22 14.30
CA GLY A 6 4.67 15.55 13.11
C GLY A 6 5.14 14.11 13.39
N ILE A 7 4.21 13.24 13.78
CA ILE A 7 4.47 11.83 14.02
C ILE A 7 4.29 11.13 12.69
N VAL A 8 5.40 10.86 11.99
CA VAL A 8 5.39 9.95 10.85
C VAL A 8 4.93 8.60 11.39
N LYS A 9 3.68 8.23 11.15
CA LYS A 9 3.10 6.99 11.66
C LYS A 9 3.80 5.82 10.97
N GLN A 10 4.86 5.33 11.61
CA GLN A 10 5.54 4.11 11.21
C GLN A 10 4.61 2.94 11.47
N LEU A 11 4.45 2.10 10.46
CA LEU A 11 3.59 0.94 10.51
C LEU A 11 4.25 -0.14 11.37
N LYS A 12 3.51 -0.68 12.34
CA LYS A 12 4.00 -1.65 13.33
C LYS A 12 3.31 -3.01 13.15
N LEU A 13 3.84 -4.03 13.82
CA LEU A 13 3.17 -5.33 13.93
C LEU A 13 1.82 -5.12 14.61
N GLY A 14 0.78 -5.71 14.03
CA GLY A 14 -0.59 -5.56 14.54
C GLY A 14 -1.33 -4.33 14.05
N ASP A 15 -0.72 -3.42 13.27
CA ASP A 15 -1.49 -2.35 12.61
C ASP A 15 -2.42 -2.95 11.53
N ASP A 16 -3.56 -2.30 11.35
CA ASP A 16 -4.54 -2.64 10.33
C ASP A 16 -4.24 -1.93 9.01
N VAL A 17 -4.31 -2.67 7.91
CA VAL A 17 -4.06 -2.23 6.55
C VAL A 17 -5.15 -2.76 5.61
N GLU A 18 -5.67 -1.88 4.77
CA GLU A 18 -6.62 -2.27 3.73
C GLU A 18 -5.87 -2.68 2.47
N THR A 19 -6.04 -3.94 2.08
CA THR A 19 -5.44 -4.45 0.84
C THR A 19 -6.32 -5.49 0.18
N LYS A 20 -6.01 -5.81 -1.08
CA LYS A 20 -6.75 -6.82 -1.84
C LYS A 20 -6.37 -8.21 -1.34
N CYS A 21 -7.35 -8.91 -0.79
CA CYS A 21 -7.17 -10.30 -0.43
C CYS A 21 -7.26 -11.19 -1.68
N GLY A 22 -6.23 -11.99 -1.96
CA GLY A 22 -6.29 -12.97 -3.05
C GLY A 22 -7.35 -14.05 -2.85
N ARG A 23 -7.68 -14.37 -1.59
CA ARG A 23 -8.63 -15.43 -1.23
C ARG A 23 -10.09 -14.94 -1.22
N CYS A 24 -10.35 -13.79 -0.60
CA CYS A 24 -11.69 -13.16 -0.65
C CYS A 24 -11.99 -12.52 -2.00
N LYS A 25 -10.95 -12.22 -2.80
CA LYS A 25 -11.02 -11.48 -4.08
C LYS A 25 -11.45 -10.01 -3.96
N ASP A 26 -11.78 -9.55 -2.76
CA ASP A 26 -12.13 -8.17 -2.43
C ASP A 26 -11.04 -7.42 -1.64
N ILE A 27 -11.22 -6.11 -1.51
CA ILE A 27 -10.47 -5.28 -0.56
C ILE A 27 -11.07 -5.49 0.83
N ARG A 28 -10.22 -5.87 1.78
CA ARG A 28 -10.61 -6.13 3.18
C ARG A 28 -9.55 -5.59 4.12
N GLU A 29 -9.92 -5.53 5.39
CA GLU A 29 -9.00 -5.22 6.48
C GLU A 29 -8.08 -6.42 6.74
N HIS A 30 -6.79 -6.14 6.80
CA HIS A 30 -5.73 -7.10 7.09
C HIS A 30 -4.87 -6.57 8.21
N VAL A 31 -4.36 -7.45 9.05
CA VAL A 31 -3.42 -7.10 10.11
C VAL A 31 -1.99 -7.39 9.65
N VAL A 32 -1.05 -6.50 9.98
CA VAL A 32 0.38 -6.71 9.74
C VAL A 32 0.88 -7.86 10.60
N ALA A 33 1.19 -8.99 9.96
CA ALA A 33 1.61 -10.23 10.62
C ALA A 33 3.13 -10.37 10.70
N ALA A 34 3.86 -9.77 9.74
CA ALA A 34 5.32 -9.75 9.75
C ALA A 34 5.85 -8.44 9.14
N LEU A 35 6.89 -7.91 9.78
CA LEU A 35 7.71 -6.80 9.29
C LEU A 35 9.10 -7.30 8.94
N LYS A 36 9.71 -6.68 7.94
CA LYS A 36 11.12 -6.85 7.61
C LYS A 36 12.01 -6.00 8.53
N PRO A 37 13.34 -6.27 8.61
CA PRO A 37 14.28 -5.46 9.37
C PRO A 37 14.31 -3.97 8.97
N ASP A 38 13.90 -3.65 7.74
CA ASP A 38 13.76 -2.28 7.22
C ASP A 38 12.40 -1.62 7.56
N VAL A 39 11.62 -2.18 8.51
CA VAL A 39 10.32 -1.66 8.96
C VAL A 39 9.25 -1.66 7.85
N THR A 40 9.47 -2.42 6.77
CA THR A 40 8.47 -2.62 5.71
C THR A 40 7.62 -3.85 6.00
N VAL A 41 6.34 -3.80 5.61
CA VAL A 41 5.43 -4.93 5.78
C VAL A 41 5.81 -6.06 4.84
N GLU A 42 6.15 -7.21 5.42
CA GLU A 42 6.45 -8.41 4.65
C GLU A 42 5.19 -9.22 4.39
N ARG A 43 4.39 -9.45 5.44
CA ARG A 43 3.19 -10.29 5.37
C ARG A 43 2.04 -9.68 6.13
N VAL A 44 0.85 -9.94 5.60
CA VAL A 44 -0.42 -9.52 6.18
C VAL A 44 -1.35 -10.72 6.34
N GLN A 45 -2.19 -10.68 7.36
CA GLN A 45 -3.23 -11.67 7.63
C GLN A 45 -4.60 -11.04 7.46
N CYS A 46 -5.46 -11.64 6.63
CA CYS A 46 -6.81 -11.14 6.42
C CYS A 46 -7.67 -11.35 7.67
N ARG A 47 -8.32 -10.29 8.17
CA ARG A 47 -9.20 -10.36 9.34
C ARG A 47 -10.48 -11.14 9.09
N THR A 48 -10.90 -11.25 7.83
CA THR A 48 -12.14 -11.93 7.42
C THR A 48 -11.94 -13.43 7.18
N CYS A 49 -10.95 -13.82 6.37
CA CYS A 49 -10.75 -15.24 6.00
C CYS A 49 -9.58 -15.90 6.72
N GLY A 50 -8.82 -15.16 7.54
CA GLY A 50 -7.65 -15.67 8.26
C GLY A 50 -6.45 -16.01 7.37
N SER A 51 -6.50 -15.74 6.07
CA SER A 51 -5.42 -16.10 5.13
C SER A 51 -4.23 -15.15 5.24
N ASN A 52 -3.03 -15.73 5.32
CA ASN A 52 -1.78 -15.00 5.36
C ASN A 52 -1.20 -14.91 3.94
N HIS A 53 -0.79 -13.72 3.51
CA HIS A 53 -0.13 -13.54 2.22
C HIS A 53 0.90 -12.41 2.27
N ILE A 54 1.83 -12.43 1.30
CA ILE A 54 2.87 -11.42 1.17
C ILE A 54 2.20 -10.08 0.82
N TYR A 55 2.53 -9.05 1.59
CA TYR A 55 2.00 -7.71 1.32
C TYR A 55 2.59 -7.18 0.02
N ARG A 56 1.73 -6.84 -0.91
CA ARG A 56 2.10 -6.21 -2.18
C ARG A 56 1.53 -4.80 -2.17
N GLU A 57 2.33 -3.86 -1.68
CA GLU A 57 2.06 -2.44 -1.87
C GLU A 57 1.95 -2.16 -3.36
N LYS A 58 0.79 -1.67 -3.80
CA LYS A 58 0.70 -1.01 -5.09
C LYS A 58 1.53 0.25 -4.88
N LYS A 59 2.78 0.28 -5.37
CA LYS A 59 3.49 1.55 -5.54
C LYS A 59 2.51 2.45 -6.27
N THR A 60 2.01 3.48 -5.58
CA THR A 60 1.36 4.59 -6.24
C THR A 60 2.42 5.12 -7.18
N THR A 61 2.29 4.76 -8.45
CA THR A 61 3.14 5.29 -9.51
C THR A 61 3.00 6.80 -9.40
N THR A 62 4.00 7.44 -8.80
CA THR A 62 4.25 8.87 -8.97
C THR A 62 4.04 9.16 -10.43
N THR A 63 3.04 10.00 -10.68
CA THR A 63 2.62 10.54 -11.96
C THR A 63 3.74 10.46 -13.00
N ARG A 64 3.69 9.46 -13.88
CA ARG A 64 4.38 9.58 -15.17
C ARG A 64 3.59 10.65 -15.90
N THR A 65 4.07 11.90 -15.80
CA THR A 65 3.65 13.01 -16.64
C THR A 65 3.53 12.49 -18.06
N ALA A 66 2.29 12.46 -18.56
CA ALA A 66 2.03 12.11 -19.95
C ALA A 66 2.88 13.06 -20.79
N SER A 67 3.94 12.53 -21.40
CA SER A 67 4.68 13.25 -22.42
C SER A 67 3.76 13.28 -23.64
N THR A 68 2.96 14.35 -23.73
CA THR A 68 2.16 14.66 -24.90
C THR A 68 3.14 14.90 -26.04
N ARG A 69 3.37 13.87 -26.85
CA ARG A 69 4.15 13.99 -28.08
C ARG A 69 3.25 14.67 -29.11
N THR A 70 3.26 16.00 -29.13
CA THR A 70 2.74 16.80 -30.23
C THR A 70 3.53 16.43 -31.48
N ARG A 71 2.90 15.72 -32.43
CA ARG A 71 3.36 15.69 -33.82
C ARG A 71 2.94 17.01 -34.45
N SER A 72 3.84 17.99 -34.39
CA SER A 72 3.74 19.22 -35.17
C SER A 72 4.46 19.02 -36.50
N GLY A 73 3.72 19.17 -37.59
CA GLY A 73 4.22 19.47 -38.94
C GLY A 73 4.89 18.31 -39.69
N ALA A 74 4.93 18.30 -41.02
CA ALA A 74 4.48 19.27 -42.01
C ALA A 74 4.49 18.57 -43.38
N THR A 75 3.62 19.03 -44.28
CA THR A 75 3.69 18.98 -45.77
C THR A 75 4.05 17.67 -46.46
#